data_AF-A0A7Y7NY29-F1
#
_entry.id   AF-A0A7Y7NY29-F1
#
_cell.length_a   1.000
_cell.length_b   1.000
_cell.length_c   1.000
_cell.angle_alpha   90.00
_cell.angle_beta   90.00
_cell.angle_gamma   90.00
#
_symmetry.space_group_name_H-M   'P 1'
#
loop_
_entity.id
_entity.type
_entity.pdbx_description
1 polymer ?
#
loop_
_entity_poly.entity_id
_entity_poly.type
_entity_poly.pdbx_seq_one_letter_code
_entity_poly.pdbx_strand_id
1 'polypeptide(L)'
;MSKFLKAIKAFTILLKKPYLLNLILDDEEVKQKYVSKKYNLPDGLPTIDILDLFPDFSVEVKPYSFLDGSSLATDLGLLKMISIKNNVEDYFEIGTWRGESVAVVAETVKNCVTFNLPDEELRKMNLPE
;
A
#
# COMPACT_ATOMS: atom_id res chain seq x y z
N MET A 1 3.94 -0.96 -39.78
CA MET A 1 2.95 -2.07 -39.66
C MET A 1 1.55 -1.51 -39.52
N SER A 2 0.57 -2.05 -40.25
CA SER A 2 -0.84 -1.69 -40.08
C SER A 2 -1.36 -2.08 -38.70
N LYS A 3 -2.39 -1.37 -38.20
CA LYS A 3 -3.03 -1.66 -36.90
C LYS A 3 -3.53 -3.11 -36.82
N PHE A 4 -4.04 -3.63 -37.93
CA PHE A 4 -4.51 -5.01 -38.06
C PHE A 4 -3.39 -6.05 -37.85
N LEU A 5 -2.24 -5.86 -38.51
CA LEU A 5 -1.08 -6.75 -38.34
C LEU A 5 -0.55 -6.72 -36.89
N LYS A 6 -0.61 -5.57 -36.23
CA LYS A 6 -0.26 -5.45 -34.80
C LYS A 6 -1.22 -6.24 -33.92
N ALA A 7 -2.53 -6.18 -34.18
CA ALA A 7 -3.54 -6.90 -33.41
C ALA A 7 -3.37 -8.42 -33.51
N ILE A 8 -3.18 -8.96 -34.73
CA ILE A 8 -2.91 -10.40 -34.93
C ILE A 8 -1.65 -10.82 -34.17
N LYS A 9 -0.57 -10.05 -34.29
CA LYS A 9 0.69 -10.36 -33.58
C LYS A 9 0.50 -10.36 -32.06
N ALA A 10 -0.22 -9.36 -31.52
CA ALA A 10 -0.53 -9.27 -30.10
C ALA A 10 -1.36 -10.48 -29.63
N PHE A 11 -2.38 -10.87 -30.38
CA PHE A 11 -3.20 -12.04 -30.08
C PHE A 11 -2.37 -13.33 -29.99
N THR A 12 -1.48 -13.56 -30.97
CA THR A 12 -0.58 -14.73 -30.94
C THR A 12 0.35 -14.73 -29.73
N ILE A 13 0.80 -13.54 -29.28
CA ILE A 13 1.62 -13.41 -28.07
C ILE A 13 0.79 -13.73 -26.82
N LEU A 14 -0.45 -13.22 -26.74
CA LEU A 14 -1.35 -13.48 -25.60
C LEU A 14 -1.67 -14.96 -25.44
N LEU A 15 -1.89 -15.70 -26.53
CA LEU A 15 -2.10 -17.15 -26.48
C LEU A 15 -0.90 -17.89 -25.87
N LYS A 16 0.33 -17.40 -26.10
CA LYS A 16 1.55 -17.99 -25.53
C LYS A 16 1.84 -17.51 -24.11
N LYS A 17 1.31 -16.35 -23.71
CA LYS A 17 1.60 -15.65 -22.46
C LYS A 17 0.31 -15.02 -21.90
N PRO A 18 -0.65 -15.82 -21.41
CA PRO A 18 -1.96 -15.32 -20.99
C PRO A 18 -1.88 -14.34 -19.81
N TYR A 19 -0.84 -14.45 -18.97
CA TYR A 19 -0.59 -13.53 -17.86
C TYR A 19 -0.41 -12.06 -18.28
N LEU A 20 -0.09 -11.80 -19.57
CA LEU A 20 -0.03 -10.43 -20.09
C LEU A 20 -1.40 -9.73 -20.09
N LEU A 21 -2.51 -10.48 -19.99
CA LEU A 21 -3.84 -9.90 -19.79
C LEU A 21 -3.93 -9.13 -18.47
N ASN A 22 -3.12 -9.49 -17.46
CA ASN A 22 -3.06 -8.75 -16.21
C ASN A 22 -2.70 -7.28 -16.46
N LEU A 23 -1.87 -6.97 -17.46
CA LEU A 23 -1.55 -5.57 -17.80
C LEU A 23 -2.79 -4.76 -18.22
N ILE A 24 -3.78 -5.40 -18.84
CA ILE A 24 -5.04 -4.75 -19.24
C ILE A 24 -6.00 -4.70 -18.06
N LEU A 25 -6.08 -5.78 -17.28
CA LEU A 25 -6.94 -5.83 -16.09
C LEU A 25 -6.44 -4.87 -14.99
N ASP A 26 -5.14 -4.62 -14.97
CA ASP A 26 -4.49 -3.73 -14.02
C ASP A 26 -4.49 -2.26 -14.45
N ASP A 27 -4.90 -1.97 -15.68
CA ASP A 27 -5.04 -0.63 -16.22
C ASP A 27 -6.01 0.21 -15.36
N GLU A 28 -5.58 1.44 -15.05
CA GLU A 28 -6.33 2.35 -14.17
C GLU A 28 -7.68 2.74 -14.77
N GLU A 29 -7.78 2.96 -16.08
CA GLU A 29 -9.02 3.34 -16.74
C GLU A 29 -10.03 2.18 -16.70
N VAL A 30 -9.55 0.95 -16.90
CA VAL A 30 -10.37 -0.26 -16.77
C VAL A 30 -10.90 -0.42 -15.34
N LYS A 31 -10.04 -0.26 -14.33
CA LYS A 31 -10.43 -0.31 -12.91
C LYS A 31 -11.39 0.81 -12.53
N GLN A 32 -11.15 2.03 -12.98
CA GLN A 32 -12.02 3.19 -12.73
C GLN A 32 -13.41 2.96 -13.33
N LYS A 33 -13.51 2.51 -14.58
CA LYS A 33 -14.79 2.17 -15.22
C LYS A 33 -15.53 1.08 -14.47
N TYR A 34 -14.82 0.07 -13.99
CA TYR A 34 -15.40 -0.99 -13.17
C TYR A 34 -15.98 -0.43 -11.87
N VAL A 35 -15.22 0.39 -11.13
CA VAL A 35 -15.67 1.00 -9.87
C VAL A 35 -16.88 1.92 -10.10
N SER A 36 -16.79 2.80 -11.09
CA SER A 36 -17.87 3.70 -11.49
C SER A 36 -19.15 2.93 -11.82
N LYS A 37 -19.06 1.90 -12.66
CA LYS A 37 -20.25 1.14 -13.09
C LYS A 37 -20.82 0.21 -12.01
N LYS A 38 -19.95 -0.49 -11.27
CA LYS A 38 -20.38 -1.51 -10.31
C LYS A 38 -20.84 -0.89 -8.98
N TYR A 39 -20.15 0.15 -8.52
CA TYR A 39 -20.40 0.75 -7.21
C TYR A 39 -21.02 2.15 -7.29
N ASN A 40 -21.25 2.68 -8.49
CA ASN A 40 -21.78 4.03 -8.70
C ASN A 40 -20.92 5.13 -8.06
N LEU A 41 -19.59 4.95 -8.14
CA LEU A 41 -18.57 5.86 -7.60
C LEU A 41 -17.72 6.44 -8.75
N PRO A 42 -18.26 7.37 -9.56
CA PRO A 42 -17.54 7.95 -10.70
C PRO A 42 -16.31 8.75 -10.27
N ASP A 43 -16.39 9.41 -9.12
CA ASP A 43 -15.33 10.24 -8.53
C ASP A 43 -14.52 9.49 -7.47
N GLY A 44 -14.74 8.17 -7.33
CA GLY A 44 -14.09 7.35 -6.30
C GLY A 44 -14.66 7.55 -4.90
N LEU A 45 -13.86 7.21 -3.89
CA LEU A 45 -14.16 7.48 -2.49
C LEU A 45 -13.77 8.93 -2.16
N PRO A 46 -14.44 9.59 -1.20
CA PRO A 46 -13.97 10.87 -0.69
C PRO A 46 -12.52 10.74 -0.18
N THR A 47 -11.64 11.60 -0.70
CA THR A 47 -10.23 11.70 -0.27
C THR A 47 -9.96 13.08 0.29
N ILE A 48 -8.86 13.22 1.03
CA ILE A 48 -8.34 14.48 1.53
C ILE A 48 -6.85 14.56 1.20
N ASP A 49 -6.34 15.75 0.87
CA ASP A 49 -4.90 15.92 0.70
C ASP A 49 -4.22 15.85 2.07
N ILE A 50 -3.06 15.19 2.13
CA ILE A 50 -2.27 15.12 3.35
C ILE A 50 -1.86 16.52 3.83
N LEU A 51 -1.67 17.47 2.90
CA LEU A 51 -1.35 18.87 3.20
C LEU A 51 -2.54 19.65 3.77
N ASP A 52 -3.78 19.22 3.50
CA ASP A 52 -4.95 19.79 4.17
C ASP A 52 -4.99 19.38 5.66
N LEU A 53 -4.47 18.19 5.98
CA LEU A 53 -4.37 17.69 7.36
C LEU A 53 -3.13 18.23 8.10
N PHE A 54 -2.04 18.42 7.36
CA PHE A 54 -0.71 18.81 7.84
C PHE A 54 -0.05 19.76 6.82
N PRO A 55 -0.31 21.08 6.90
CA PRO A 55 0.18 22.05 5.90
C PRO A 55 1.70 22.06 5.72
N ASP A 56 2.44 21.84 6.82
CA ASP A 56 3.90 21.74 6.82
C ASP A 56 4.34 20.28 6.99
N PHE A 57 3.82 19.37 6.15
CA PHE A 57 4.15 17.95 6.22
C PHE A 57 5.65 17.72 5.95
N SER A 58 6.41 17.62 7.03
CA SER A 58 7.85 17.40 7.03
C SER A 58 8.20 16.48 8.18
N VAL A 59 8.51 15.23 7.84
CA VAL A 59 8.85 14.20 8.82
C VAL A 59 9.89 13.26 8.25
N GLU A 60 10.86 12.90 9.07
CA GLU A 60 11.83 11.87 8.73
C GLU A 60 11.22 10.48 9.00
N VAL A 61 11.27 9.62 8.00
CA VAL A 61 10.85 8.21 8.08
C VAL A 61 12.10 7.34 8.12
N LYS A 62 12.37 6.77 9.29
CA LYS A 62 13.42 5.78 9.49
C LYS A 62 13.02 4.81 10.62
N PRO A 63 13.36 3.52 10.50
CA PRO A 63 13.96 2.86 9.33
C PRO A 63 12.99 2.70 8.16
N TYR A 64 13.51 2.58 6.94
CA TYR A 64 12.75 2.20 5.74
C TYR A 64 13.60 1.25 4.89
N SER A 65 13.11 0.02 4.71
CA SER A 65 13.81 -1.11 4.10
C SER A 65 13.84 -1.07 2.58
N PHE A 66 12.95 -0.29 1.95
CA PHE A 66 12.71 -0.30 0.50
C PHE A 66 12.37 -1.69 -0.08
N LEU A 67 11.94 -2.63 0.77
CA LEU A 67 11.46 -3.94 0.35
C LEU A 67 9.95 -3.90 0.08
N ASP A 68 9.53 -4.66 -0.91
CA ASP A 68 8.13 -4.76 -1.30
C ASP A 68 7.23 -5.29 -0.17
N GLY A 69 5.94 -4.93 -0.26
CA GLY A 69 4.86 -5.40 0.61
C GLY A 69 4.61 -4.54 1.85
N SER A 70 5.38 -3.47 2.06
CA SER A 70 5.20 -2.54 3.19
C SER A 70 4.36 -1.33 2.84
N SER A 71 4.00 -0.60 3.90
CA SER A 71 3.46 0.74 3.81
C SER A 71 4.43 1.65 3.05
N LEU A 72 3.88 2.59 2.28
CA LEU A 72 4.69 3.59 1.61
C LEU A 72 5.33 4.53 2.63
N ALA A 73 6.42 5.20 2.27
CA ALA A 73 7.03 6.22 3.12
C ALA A 73 6.04 7.32 3.52
N THR A 74 5.10 7.68 2.65
CA THR A 74 4.02 8.63 2.94
C THR A 74 3.06 8.12 4.02
N ASP A 75 2.75 6.83 4.02
CA ASP A 75 1.86 6.21 5.01
C ASP A 75 2.53 6.20 6.39
N LEU A 76 3.82 5.86 6.44
CA LEU A 76 4.62 5.86 7.65
C LEU A 76 4.79 7.28 8.22
N GLY A 77 5.04 8.26 7.34
CA GLY A 77 5.10 9.67 7.72
C GLY A 77 3.77 10.18 8.26
N LEU A 78 2.65 9.81 7.61
CA LEU A 78 1.31 10.15 8.07
C LEU A 78 1.04 9.57 9.47
N LEU A 79 1.36 8.30 9.69
CA LEU A 79 1.20 7.62 10.97
C LEU A 79 1.97 8.34 12.11
N LYS A 80 3.22 8.72 11.84
CA LYS A 80 4.05 9.49 12.78
C LYS A 80 3.45 10.87 13.07
N MET A 81 3.05 11.60 12.02
CA MET A 81 2.45 12.93 12.18
C MET A 81 1.13 12.90 12.95
N ILE A 82 0.29 11.88 12.74
CA ILE A 82 -0.93 11.66 13.54
C ILE A 82 -0.57 11.41 15.01
N SER A 83 0.46 10.61 15.27
CA SER A 83 0.90 10.30 16.63
C SER A 83 1.39 11.57 17.36
N ILE A 84 2.18 12.40 16.68
CA ILE A 84 2.65 13.70 17.20
C ILE A 84 1.48 14.64 17.45
N LYS A 85 0.60 14.85 16.45
CA LYS A 85 -0.52 15.81 16.52
C LYS A 85 -1.46 15.52 17.68
N ASN A 86 -1.64 14.25 18.04
CA ASN A 86 -2.55 13.83 19.10
C ASN A 86 -1.84 13.58 20.44
N ASN A 87 -0.53 13.84 20.56
CA ASN A 87 0.27 13.54 21.75
C ASN A 87 0.08 12.10 22.23
N VAL A 88 0.14 11.14 21.29
CA VAL A 88 -0.07 9.71 21.61
C VAL A 88 1.03 9.22 22.55
N GLU A 89 0.64 8.72 23.72
CA GLU A 89 1.57 8.09 24.66
C GLU A 89 1.71 6.58 24.44
N ASP A 90 0.62 5.92 24.04
CA ASP A 90 0.55 4.47 23.87
C ASP A 90 0.15 4.12 22.43
N TYR A 91 1.00 3.35 21.76
CA TYR A 91 0.77 2.83 20.42
C TYR A 91 0.65 1.31 20.47
N PHE A 92 -0.45 0.78 19.92
CA PHE A 92 -0.68 -0.65 19.77
C PHE A 92 -0.89 -1.00 18.30
N GLU A 93 -0.10 -1.95 17.79
CA GLU A 93 -0.19 -2.44 16.41
C GLU A 93 -0.51 -3.94 16.37
N ILE A 94 -1.33 -4.33 15.41
CA ILE A 94 -1.58 -5.73 15.06
C ILE A 94 -0.90 -6.01 13.71
N GLY A 95 0.06 -6.92 13.72
CA GLY A 95 0.91 -7.27 12.58
C GLY A 95 2.22 -6.49 12.58
N THR A 96 3.21 -6.98 13.31
CA THR A 96 4.56 -6.35 13.37
C THR A 96 5.29 -6.44 12.03
N TRP A 97 5.26 -7.63 11.41
CA TRP A 97 6.08 -7.97 10.26
C TRP A 97 7.55 -7.51 10.46
N ARG A 98 8.09 -6.68 9.56
CA ARG A 98 9.46 -6.16 9.66
C ARG A 98 9.62 -4.97 10.62
N GLY A 99 8.54 -4.50 11.24
CA GLY A 99 8.54 -3.50 12.30
C GLY A 99 8.78 -2.05 11.87
N GLU A 100 8.66 -1.72 10.58
CA GLU A 100 8.95 -0.37 10.07
C GLU A 100 8.00 0.69 10.65
N SER A 101 6.70 0.39 10.69
CA SER A 101 5.65 1.23 11.26
C SER A 101 5.88 1.53 12.74
N VAL A 102 6.04 0.49 13.57
CA VAL A 102 6.27 0.65 15.01
C VAL A 102 7.60 1.37 15.30
N ALA A 103 8.65 1.11 14.52
CA ALA A 103 9.94 1.77 14.69
C ALA A 103 9.87 3.26 14.36
N VAL A 104 9.13 3.64 13.30
CA VAL A 104 8.93 5.04 12.91
C VAL A 104 8.19 5.84 14.00
N VAL A 105 7.15 5.28 14.61
CA VAL A 105 6.39 5.96 15.68
C VAL A 105 7.09 5.94 17.04
N ALA A 106 7.95 4.95 17.30
CA ALA A 106 8.69 4.83 18.56
C ALA A 106 9.65 6.02 18.83
N GLU A 107 9.97 6.83 17.82
CA GLU A 107 10.71 8.07 18.02
C GLU A 107 9.90 9.14 18.79
N THR A 108 8.57 9.09 18.72
CA THR A 108 7.70 10.14 19.26
C THR A 108 6.67 9.65 20.26
N VAL A 109 6.43 8.34 20.32
CA VAL A 109 5.47 7.70 21.24
C VAL A 109 6.22 7.02 22.38
N LYS A 110 5.68 7.13 23.60
CA LYS A 110 6.33 6.65 24.83
C LYS A 110 6.34 5.13 24.96
N ASN A 111 5.20 4.48 24.72
CA ASN A 111 5.04 3.04 24.81
C ASN A 111 4.55 2.50 23.47
N CYS A 112 5.34 1.63 22.84
CA CYS A 112 4.96 0.95 21.61
C CYS A 112 4.86 -0.55 21.86
N VAL A 113 3.67 -1.10 21.64
CA VAL A 113 3.39 -2.54 21.73
C VAL A 113 2.93 -3.02 20.38
N THR A 114 3.49 -4.12 19.92
CA THR A 114 3.10 -4.75 18.67
C THR A 114 2.79 -6.21 18.91
N PHE A 115 1.74 -6.70 18.25
CA PHE A 115 1.25 -8.07 18.40
C PHE A 115 1.29 -8.75 17.03
N ASN A 116 2.05 -9.84 16.94
CA ASN A 116 2.13 -10.66 15.74
C ASN A 116 1.89 -12.14 16.08
N LEU A 117 1.53 -12.91 15.06
CA LEU A 117 1.59 -14.36 15.17
C LEU A 117 3.05 -14.80 15.41
N PRO A 118 3.28 -15.85 16.22
CA PRO A 118 4.61 -16.44 16.34
C PRO A 118 5.10 -16.94 14.98
N ASP A 119 6.40 -16.83 14.73
CA ASP A 119 7.03 -17.29 13.49
C ASP A 119 6.69 -18.76 13.15
N GLU A 120 6.51 -19.60 14.19
CA GLU A 120 6.11 -20.99 14.03
C GLU A 120 4.74 -21.14 13.37
N GLU A 121 3.77 -20.28 13.73
CA GLU A 121 2.44 -20.28 13.14
C GLU A 121 2.47 -19.69 11.72
N LEU A 122 3.25 -18.62 11.50
CA LEU A 122 3.44 -18.04 10.17
C LEU A 122 4.02 -19.07 9.18
N ARG A 123 5.05 -19.82 9.59
CA ARG A 123 5.65 -20.89 8.79
C ARG A 123 4.66 -22.03 8.49
N LYS A 124 3.85 -22.46 9.48
CA LYS A 124 2.80 -23.48 9.26
C LYS A 124 1.77 -23.03 8.21
N MET A 125 1.50 -21.74 8.14
CA MET A 125 0.58 -21.14 7.18
C MET A 125 1.23 -20.81 5.82
N ASN A 126 2.54 -21.06 5.67
CA ASN A 126 3.33 -20.66 4.50
C ASN A 126 3.23 -19.14 4.21
N LEU A 127 3.23 -18.35 5.28
CA LEU A 127 3.28 -16.89 5.26
C LEU A 127 4.69 -16.39 5.55
N PRO A 128 5.07 -15.21 5.04
CA PRO A 128 6.35 -14.59 5.36
C PRO A 128 6.44 -14.24 6.86
N GLU A 129 7.55 -14.59 7.51
CA GLU A 129 7.96 -14.07 8.81
C GLU A 129 8.56 -12.66 8.77
#